data_AF-A0A927K209-F1
#
_entry.id   AF-A0A927K209-F1
#
_cell.length_a   1.000
_cell.length_b   1.000
_cell.length_c   1.000
_cell.angle_alpha   90.00
_cell.angle_beta   90.00
_cell.angle_gamma   90.00
#
_symmetry.space_group_name_H-M   'P 1'
#
loop_
_entity.id
_entity.type
_entity.pdbx_description
1 polymer ?
#
loop_
_entity_poly.entity_id
_entity_poly.type
_entity_poly.pdbx_seq_one_letter_code
_entity_poly.pdbx_strand_id
1 'polypeptide(L)'
;MKRGLALRVTVLLALVVTAVLVQVLVGLPSQDEVRSTLDGLGAWAVPAFVAVYVLVCLLPAGPTAVVTIVGGALLGFAVGLPAVLTGAVLGATVAFSVSRLLGRDAVRRISGARVQALDEKVREHGFATVLVARLVPLVPFSTANFAFGLTSVTGRAYVTATAVGIVPGTVVYVSVGAFGSEPGSWPFLLAVAGLVLLSVVGAVRARRSRSDDGSTAAPVGDAGVSATPRPDGDVAGHR
;
A
#
# COMPACT_ATOMS: atom_id res chain seq x y z
N MET A 1 -10.33 -20.11 -9.23
CA MET A 1 -9.98 -18.73 -8.80
C MET A 1 -10.61 -18.28 -7.46
N LYS A 2 -11.87 -18.65 -7.12
CA LYS A 2 -12.53 -18.29 -5.84
C LYS A 2 -11.86 -18.91 -4.59
N ARG A 3 -11.36 -20.15 -4.70
CA ARG A 3 -10.67 -20.88 -3.60
C ARG A 3 -9.42 -20.16 -3.06
N GLY A 4 -8.67 -19.48 -3.92
CA GLY A 4 -7.52 -18.67 -3.48
C GLY A 4 -7.89 -17.33 -2.84
N LEU A 5 -9.14 -16.85 -2.93
CA LEU A 5 -9.61 -15.70 -2.11
C LEU A 5 -9.93 -16.18 -0.74
N ALA A 6 -10.76 -17.21 -0.69
CA ALA A 6 -11.22 -17.81 0.52
C ALA A 6 -10.00 -18.15 1.36
N LEU A 7 -9.02 -18.85 0.79
CA LEU A 7 -7.79 -19.18 1.52
C LEU A 7 -7.03 -17.95 2.05
N ARG A 8 -6.84 -16.90 1.25
CA ARG A 8 -6.10 -15.70 1.69
C ARG A 8 -6.88 -14.88 2.73
N VAL A 9 -8.20 -14.76 2.57
CA VAL A 9 -9.09 -14.08 3.52
C VAL A 9 -9.19 -14.90 4.80
N THR A 10 -9.27 -16.22 4.71
CA THR A 10 -9.26 -17.12 5.87
C THR A 10 -7.90 -17.08 6.57
N VAL A 11 -6.79 -17.03 5.85
CA VAL A 11 -5.45 -16.85 6.45
C VAL A 11 -5.33 -15.49 7.12
N LEU A 12 -5.87 -14.43 6.53
CA LEU A 12 -5.83 -13.09 7.10
C LEU A 12 -6.76 -12.95 8.32
N LEU A 13 -7.96 -13.53 8.25
CA LEU A 13 -8.87 -13.67 9.40
C LEU A 13 -8.25 -14.53 10.49
N ALA A 14 -7.59 -15.63 10.14
CA ALA A 14 -6.88 -16.48 11.09
C ALA A 14 -5.70 -15.72 11.72
N LEU A 15 -4.95 -14.92 10.96
CA LEU A 15 -3.89 -14.07 11.51
C LEU A 15 -4.43 -12.99 12.45
N VAL A 16 -5.55 -12.35 12.09
CA VAL A 16 -6.23 -11.37 12.96
C VAL A 16 -6.76 -12.04 14.22
N VAL A 17 -7.44 -13.18 14.09
CA VAL A 17 -7.96 -13.96 15.23
C VAL A 17 -6.81 -14.47 16.09
N THR A 18 -5.71 -14.96 15.49
CA THR A 18 -4.52 -15.41 16.23
C THR A 18 -3.85 -14.25 16.93
N ALA A 19 -3.73 -13.08 16.29
CA ALA A 19 -3.21 -11.89 16.93
C ALA A 19 -4.08 -11.47 18.13
N VAL A 20 -5.42 -11.53 17.99
CA VAL A 20 -6.36 -11.29 19.09
C VAL A 20 -6.29 -12.38 20.18
N LEU A 21 -6.08 -13.64 19.81
CA LEU A 21 -5.95 -14.74 20.78
C LEU A 21 -4.64 -14.61 21.57
N VAL A 22 -3.54 -14.35 20.87
CA VAL A 22 -2.22 -14.07 21.45
C VAL A 22 -2.28 -12.83 22.33
N GLN A 23 -3.01 -11.78 21.93
CA GLN A 23 -3.27 -10.60 22.75
C GLN A 23 -3.91 -10.97 24.09
N VAL A 24 -4.94 -11.83 24.06
CA VAL A 24 -5.64 -12.28 25.28
C VAL A 24 -4.79 -13.24 26.12
N LEU A 25 -3.92 -14.04 25.49
CA LEU A 25 -3.11 -15.07 26.15
C LEU A 25 -1.77 -14.56 26.72
N VAL A 26 -1.12 -13.58 26.06
CA VAL A 26 0.24 -13.14 26.41
C VAL A 26 0.24 -11.97 27.39
N GLY A 27 -0.79 -11.11 27.38
CA GLY A 27 -0.83 -9.90 28.22
C GLY A 27 0.27 -8.91 27.81
N LEU A 28 -0.09 -7.85 27.09
CA LEU A 28 0.87 -6.77 26.83
C LEU A 28 1.27 -6.07 28.13
N PRO A 29 2.47 -5.45 28.19
CA PRO A 29 2.82 -4.53 29.26
C PRO A 29 1.69 -3.51 29.44
N SER A 30 1.36 -3.23 30.70
CA SER A 30 0.24 -2.34 31.02
C SER A 30 0.51 -0.94 30.44
N GLN A 31 -0.55 -0.18 30.13
CA GLN A 31 -0.39 1.19 29.61
C GLN A 31 0.46 2.07 30.56
N ASP A 32 0.49 1.71 31.84
CA ASP A 32 1.26 2.41 32.88
C ASP A 32 2.76 2.15 32.79
N GLU A 33 3.20 0.92 32.48
CA GLU A 33 4.62 0.61 32.23
C GLU A 33 5.15 1.33 30.98
N VAL A 34 4.30 1.41 29.96
CA VAL A 34 4.61 2.12 28.72
C VAL A 34 4.68 3.65 28.95
N ARG A 35 3.75 4.23 29.72
CA ARG A 35 3.77 5.65 30.08
C ARG A 35 4.99 6.01 30.93
N SER A 36 5.38 5.17 31.87
CA SER A 36 6.56 5.39 32.71
C SER A 36 7.86 5.53 31.89
N THR A 37 7.94 4.86 30.73
CA THR A 37 9.07 4.99 29.80
C THR A 37 9.05 6.32 29.04
N LEU A 38 7.87 6.88 28.78
CA LEU A 38 7.68 8.18 28.13
C LEU A 38 7.84 9.36 29.10
N ASP A 39 7.56 9.16 30.38
CA ASP A 39 7.73 10.19 31.42
C ASP A 39 9.19 10.67 31.52
N GLY A 40 10.15 9.80 31.21
CA GLY A 40 11.58 10.16 31.10
C GLY A 40 11.94 11.04 29.89
N LEU A 41 11.13 11.06 28.83
CA LEU A 41 11.31 11.88 27.64
C LEU A 41 10.58 13.24 27.74
N GLY A 42 9.54 13.32 28.57
CA GLY A 42 8.74 14.52 28.76
C GLY A 42 8.25 15.12 27.44
N ALA A 43 8.54 16.40 27.21
CA ALA A 43 8.12 17.13 26.00
C ALA A 43 8.74 16.58 24.69
N TRP A 44 9.82 15.80 24.75
CA TRP A 44 10.50 15.27 23.56
C TRP A 44 9.91 13.96 23.03
N ALA A 45 9.01 13.32 23.77
CA ALA A 45 8.41 12.05 23.38
C ALA A 45 7.73 12.12 21.99
N VAL A 46 6.91 13.14 21.76
CA VAL A 46 6.17 13.30 20.49
C VAL A 46 7.10 13.68 19.33
N PRO A 47 7.98 14.70 19.43
CA PRO A 47 8.94 15.00 18.37
C PRO A 47 9.86 13.83 18.01
N ALA A 48 10.36 13.10 19.02
CA ALA A 48 11.21 11.94 18.80
C ALA A 48 10.46 10.81 18.07
N PHE A 49 9.22 10.54 18.47
CA PHE A 49 8.36 9.58 17.77
C PHE A 49 8.13 9.98 16.31
N VAL A 50 7.80 11.24 16.04
CA VAL A 50 7.62 11.76 14.68
C VAL A 50 8.89 11.59 13.85
N ALA A 51 10.06 11.91 14.41
CA ALA A 51 11.34 11.73 13.73
C ALA A 51 11.61 10.26 13.38
N VAL A 52 11.38 9.34 14.33
CA VAL A 52 11.49 7.88 14.08
C VAL A 52 10.51 7.45 12.98
N TYR A 53 9.27 7.92 13.01
CA TYR A 53 8.27 7.58 11.98
C TYR A 53 8.74 8.02 10.59
N VAL A 54 9.29 9.24 10.47
CA VAL A 54 9.86 9.77 9.24
C VAL A 54 10.99 8.88 8.74
N LEU A 55 11.93 8.50 9.62
CA LEU A 55 13.04 7.61 9.27
C LEU A 55 12.57 6.24 8.79
N VAL A 56 11.56 5.64 9.43
CA VAL A 56 10.97 4.36 9.02
C VAL A 56 10.30 4.48 7.64
N CYS A 57 9.72 5.63 7.30
CA CYS A 57 9.17 5.86 5.96
C CYS A 57 10.26 5.90 4.87
N LEU A 58 11.52 6.18 5.22
CA LEU A 58 12.64 6.18 4.28
C LEU A 58 13.16 4.77 3.97
N LEU A 59 12.78 3.77 4.77
CA LEU A 59 13.08 2.38 4.47
C LEU A 59 12.06 1.85 3.45
N PRO A 60 12.49 1.39 2.26
CA PRO A 60 11.61 0.68 1.35
C PRO A 60 10.99 -0.53 2.08
N ALA A 61 9.67 -0.68 2.01
CA ALA A 61 8.91 -1.66 2.78
C ALA A 61 9.05 -1.57 4.33
N GLY A 62 9.34 -0.38 4.87
CA GLY A 62 9.41 -0.16 6.31
C GLY A 62 8.12 -0.53 7.06
N PRO A 63 8.20 -1.04 8.30
CA PRO A 63 7.06 -1.58 9.07
C PRO A 63 6.16 -0.48 9.67
N THR A 64 5.73 0.48 8.85
CA THR A 64 4.94 1.65 9.24
C THR A 64 3.62 1.33 9.95
N ALA A 65 2.98 0.22 9.61
CA ALA A 65 1.79 -0.26 10.33
C ALA A 65 2.11 -0.62 11.79
N VAL A 66 3.24 -1.30 12.03
CA VAL A 66 3.70 -1.63 13.39
C VAL A 66 4.00 -0.36 14.17
N VAL A 67 4.74 0.57 13.58
CA VAL A 67 5.07 1.86 14.21
C VAL A 67 3.82 2.68 14.52
N THR A 68 2.78 2.57 13.68
CA THR A 68 1.49 3.23 13.92
C THR A 68 0.75 2.65 15.12
N ILE A 69 0.69 1.32 15.24
CA ILE A 69 0.10 0.64 16.40
C ILE A 69 0.89 0.98 17.66
N VAL A 70 2.23 0.92 17.59
CA VAL A 70 3.11 1.33 18.69
C VAL A 70 2.85 2.79 19.08
N GLY A 71 2.69 3.70 18.13
CA GLY A 71 2.34 5.09 18.41
C GLY A 71 1.03 5.25 19.18
N GLY A 72 0.01 4.46 18.85
CA GLY A 72 -1.25 4.42 19.61
C GLY A 72 -1.10 3.83 21.01
N ALA A 73 -0.31 2.77 21.16
CA ALA A 73 -0.04 2.13 22.44
C ALA A 73 0.81 3.00 23.38
N LEU A 74 1.81 3.69 22.83
CA LEU A 74 2.72 4.58 23.56
C LEU A 74 2.01 5.90 23.96
N LEU A 75 1.45 6.60 22.97
CA LEU A 75 0.97 7.98 23.15
C LEU A 75 -0.53 8.06 23.44
N GLY A 76 -1.25 6.94 23.39
CA GLY A 76 -2.71 6.91 23.42
C GLY A 76 -3.34 7.47 22.15
N PHE A 77 -4.67 7.41 22.06
CA PHE A 77 -5.37 7.82 20.83
C PHE A 77 -5.27 9.33 20.56
N ALA A 78 -5.51 10.16 21.58
CA ALA A 78 -5.60 11.62 21.42
C ALA A 78 -4.28 12.27 20.98
N VAL A 79 -3.14 11.77 21.48
CA VAL A 79 -1.80 12.29 21.12
C VAL A 79 -1.17 11.47 20.00
N GLY A 80 -1.36 10.15 20.01
CA GLY A 80 -0.80 9.24 19.01
C GLY A 80 -1.38 9.46 17.62
N LEU A 81 -2.68 9.73 17.48
CA LEU A 81 -3.31 9.97 16.18
C LEU A 81 -2.68 11.18 15.44
N PRO A 82 -2.66 12.40 16.00
CA PRO A 82 -2.03 13.54 15.33
C PRO A 82 -0.51 13.37 15.16
N ALA A 83 0.18 12.71 16.10
CA ALA A 83 1.61 12.44 15.97
C ALA A 83 1.90 11.50 14.79
N VAL A 84 1.16 10.40 14.67
CA VAL A 84 1.29 9.47 13.55
C VAL A 84 0.91 10.13 12.23
N LEU A 85 -0.20 10.88 12.16
CA LEU A 85 -0.59 11.56 10.93
C LEU A 85 0.49 12.53 10.46
N THR A 86 1.05 13.32 11.38
CA THR A 86 2.17 14.23 11.10
C THR A 86 3.39 13.47 10.61
N GLY A 87 3.83 12.45 11.34
CA GLY A 87 4.98 11.63 10.96
C GLY A 87 4.82 10.92 9.61
N ALA A 88 3.62 10.39 9.34
CA ALA A 88 3.30 9.71 8.09
C ALA A 88 3.29 10.67 6.89
N VAL A 89 2.69 11.86 7.02
CA VAL A 89 2.67 12.86 5.95
C VAL A 89 4.08 13.40 5.69
N LEU A 90 4.83 13.74 6.73
CA LEU A 90 6.21 14.20 6.59
C LEU A 90 7.10 13.12 5.96
N GLY A 91 7.07 11.89 6.51
CA GLY A 91 7.85 10.77 6.01
C GLY A 91 7.51 10.41 4.57
N ALA A 92 6.22 10.41 4.22
CA ALA A 92 5.76 10.20 2.85
C ALA A 92 6.25 11.30 1.90
N THR A 93 6.26 12.56 2.35
CA THR A 93 6.73 13.71 1.56
C THR A 93 8.23 13.62 1.31
N VAL A 94 9.02 13.26 2.32
CA VAL A 94 10.48 13.11 2.18
C VAL A 94 10.79 11.94 1.25
N ALA A 95 10.22 10.75 1.47
CA ALA A 95 10.45 9.58 0.62
C ALA A 95 10.08 9.84 -0.85
N PHE A 96 8.95 10.50 -1.10
CA PHE A 96 8.52 10.93 -2.42
C PHE A 96 9.50 11.91 -3.07
N SER A 97 9.99 12.89 -2.30
CA SER A 97 10.91 13.91 -2.81
C SER A 97 12.27 13.31 -3.13
N VAL A 98 12.79 12.43 -2.27
CA VAL A 98 14.04 11.70 -2.48
C VAL A 98 13.96 10.87 -3.76
N SER A 99 12.88 10.07 -3.94
CA SER A 99 12.75 9.23 -5.13
C SER A 99 12.58 10.06 -6.41
N ARG A 100 11.90 11.20 -6.32
CA ARG A 100 11.75 12.14 -7.43
C ARG A 100 13.08 12.73 -7.87
N LEU A 101 13.88 13.22 -6.93
CA LEU A 101 15.14 13.88 -7.23
C LEU A 101 16.19 12.89 -7.77
N LEU A 102 16.23 11.68 -7.22
CA LEU A 102 17.28 10.71 -7.52
C LEU A 102 16.92 9.73 -8.64
N GLY A 103 15.65 9.33 -8.74
CA GLY A 103 15.24 8.19 -9.57
C GLY A 103 14.46 8.56 -10.83
N ARG A 104 13.88 9.77 -10.90
CA ARG A 104 12.91 10.07 -11.95
C ARG A 104 13.50 10.11 -13.35
N ASP A 105 14.67 10.71 -13.51
CA ASP A 105 15.33 10.80 -14.82
C ASP A 105 15.84 9.43 -15.29
N ALA A 106 16.31 8.60 -14.37
CA ALA A 106 16.69 7.21 -14.65
C ALA A 106 15.47 6.41 -15.14
N VAL A 107 14.34 6.49 -14.43
CA VAL A 107 13.10 5.80 -14.82
C VAL A 107 12.63 6.27 -16.19
N ARG A 108 12.64 7.57 -16.49
CA ARG A 108 12.22 8.10 -17.80
C ARG A 108 13.04 7.54 -18.98
N ARG A 109 14.34 7.27 -18.78
CA ARG A 109 15.22 6.75 -19.83
C ARG A 109 15.03 5.25 -20.08
N ILE A 110 14.66 4.49 -19.06
CA ILE A 110 14.51 3.03 -19.13
C ILE A 110 13.06 2.57 -19.30
N SER A 111 12.09 3.47 -19.14
CA SER A 111 10.66 3.13 -19.21
C SER A 111 10.15 3.12 -20.66
N GLY A 112 9.58 1.99 -21.06
CA GLY A 112 8.96 1.82 -22.38
C GLY A 112 7.62 2.56 -22.51
N ALA A 113 7.09 2.63 -23.75
CA ALA A 113 5.89 3.38 -24.11
C ALA A 113 4.67 3.09 -23.21
N ARG A 114 4.50 1.84 -22.73
CA ARG A 114 3.40 1.44 -21.84
C ARG A 114 3.46 2.11 -20.47
N VAL A 115 4.66 2.26 -19.90
CA VAL A 115 4.86 2.92 -18.60
C VAL A 115 4.65 4.42 -18.73
N GLN A 116 5.11 5.02 -19.83
CA GLN A 116 4.89 6.44 -20.11
C GLN A 116 3.40 6.77 -20.31
N ALA A 117 2.66 5.93 -21.04
CA ALA A 117 1.22 6.09 -21.21
C ALA A 117 0.43 5.97 -19.89
N LEU A 118 0.91 5.14 -18.94
CA LEU A 118 0.33 5.07 -17.61
C LEU A 118 0.67 6.32 -16.78
N ASP A 119 1.93 6.79 -16.83
CA ASP A 119 2.35 8.03 -16.17
C ASP A 119 1.56 9.24 -16.67
N GLU A 120 1.17 9.25 -17.95
CA GLU A 120 0.32 10.26 -18.56
C GLU A 120 -1.08 10.31 -17.93
N LYS A 121 -1.73 9.16 -17.78
CA LYS A 121 -3.05 9.08 -17.13
C LYS A 121 -3.01 9.49 -15.66
N VAL A 122 -1.91 9.15 -14.97
CA VAL A 122 -1.67 9.56 -13.59
C VAL A 122 -1.49 11.07 -13.48
N ARG A 123 -0.96 11.74 -14.52
CA ARG A 123 -0.77 13.20 -14.52
C ARG A 123 -2.09 13.94 -14.45
N GLU A 124 -3.08 13.51 -15.21
CA GLU A 124 -4.40 14.15 -15.25
C GLU A 124 -5.17 13.99 -13.92
N HIS A 125 -5.01 12.85 -13.25
CA HIS A 125 -5.79 12.48 -12.06
C HIS A 125 -4.91 12.19 -10.84
N GLY A 126 -3.81 12.93 -10.67
CA GLY A 126 -2.78 12.60 -9.66
C GLY A 126 -3.32 12.55 -8.22
N PHE A 127 -4.18 13.50 -7.83
CA PHE A 127 -4.80 13.50 -6.51
C PHE A 127 -5.67 12.26 -6.29
N ALA A 128 -6.60 11.98 -7.22
CA ALA A 128 -7.50 10.84 -7.12
C ALA A 128 -6.73 9.51 -7.13
N THR A 129 -5.67 9.41 -7.94
CA THR A 129 -4.79 8.24 -8.02
C THR A 129 -4.15 7.94 -6.67
N VAL A 130 -3.55 8.95 -6.03
CA VAL A 130 -2.94 8.80 -4.70
C VAL A 130 -4.01 8.48 -3.67
N LEU A 131 -5.13 9.20 -3.67
CA LEU A 131 -6.21 9.03 -2.70
C LEU A 131 -6.75 7.58 -2.72
N VAL A 132 -7.07 7.06 -3.91
CA VAL A 132 -7.54 5.69 -4.08
C VAL A 132 -6.47 4.69 -3.63
N ALA A 133 -5.19 4.94 -3.92
CA ALA A 133 -4.09 4.09 -3.47
C ALA A 133 -3.90 4.10 -1.94
N ARG A 134 -4.25 5.19 -1.24
CA ARG A 134 -4.23 5.24 0.24
C ARG A 134 -5.42 4.52 0.86
N LEU A 135 -6.59 4.62 0.24
CA LEU A 135 -7.80 3.93 0.69
C LEU A 135 -7.77 2.43 0.39
N VAL A 136 -7.08 2.03 -0.68
CA VAL A 136 -6.93 0.63 -1.10
C VAL A 136 -5.45 0.26 -1.06
N PRO A 137 -4.92 -0.16 0.11
CA PRO A 137 -3.50 -0.44 0.28
C PRO A 137 -3.11 -1.76 -0.39
N LEU A 138 -2.78 -1.71 -1.68
CA LEU A 138 -2.28 -2.87 -2.44
C LEU A 138 -0.79 -3.14 -2.20
N VAL A 139 -0.04 -2.13 -1.76
CA VAL A 139 1.40 -2.17 -1.53
C VAL A 139 1.75 -1.51 -0.20
N PRO A 140 2.90 -1.83 0.41
CA PRO A 140 3.34 -1.19 1.65
C PRO A 140 3.43 0.33 1.53
N PHE A 141 3.01 1.05 2.59
CA PHE A 141 2.93 2.51 2.60
C PHE A 141 4.25 3.19 2.18
N SER A 142 5.37 2.82 2.78
CA SER A 142 6.69 3.37 2.44
C SER A 142 7.05 3.11 0.98
N THR A 143 6.83 1.89 0.49
CA THR A 143 7.10 1.53 -0.91
C THR A 143 6.25 2.35 -1.89
N ALA A 144 4.97 2.57 -1.57
CA ALA A 144 4.09 3.42 -2.36
C ALA A 144 4.64 4.86 -2.46
N ASN A 145 5.21 5.39 -1.37
CA ASN A 145 5.75 6.74 -1.33
C ASN A 145 6.89 6.93 -2.35
N PHE A 146 7.83 5.99 -2.39
CA PHE A 146 8.91 5.98 -3.38
C PHE A 146 8.36 5.83 -4.80
N ALA A 147 7.42 4.90 -5.01
CA ALA A 147 6.82 4.65 -6.32
C ALA A 147 6.14 5.91 -6.88
N PHE A 148 5.34 6.63 -6.08
CA PHE A 148 4.68 7.85 -6.51
C PHE A 148 5.66 8.98 -6.85
N GLY A 149 6.81 9.08 -6.18
CA GLY A 149 7.79 10.13 -6.52
C GLY A 149 8.43 9.93 -7.90
N LEU A 150 8.46 8.68 -8.40
CA LEU A 150 8.90 8.34 -9.76
C LEU A 150 7.83 8.67 -10.84
N THR A 151 6.57 8.88 -10.44
CA THR A 151 5.45 9.22 -11.34
C THR A 151 5.24 10.72 -11.51
N SER A 152 4.39 11.13 -12.47
CA SER A 152 3.97 12.49 -12.84
C SER A 152 3.09 13.22 -11.84
N VAL A 153 2.70 12.58 -10.75
CA VAL A 153 1.90 13.22 -9.69
C VAL A 153 2.59 14.48 -9.17
N THR A 154 1.89 15.61 -9.07
CA THR A 154 2.49 16.81 -8.48
C THR A 154 2.71 16.64 -6.98
N GLY A 155 3.75 17.27 -6.43
CA GLY A 155 4.03 17.18 -4.97
C GLY A 155 2.83 17.63 -4.14
N ARG A 156 2.13 18.71 -4.57
CA ARG A 156 0.91 19.19 -3.93
C ARG A 156 -0.20 18.14 -3.92
N ALA A 157 -0.51 17.54 -5.08
CA ALA A 157 -1.54 16.51 -5.17
C ALA A 157 -1.20 15.28 -4.31
N TYR A 158 0.08 14.88 -4.26
CA TYR A 158 0.53 13.76 -3.46
C TYR A 158 0.38 14.02 -1.95
N VAL A 159 0.83 15.19 -1.47
CA VAL A 159 0.77 15.56 -0.05
C VAL A 159 -0.67 15.69 0.42
N THR A 160 -1.51 16.44 -0.31
CA THR A 160 -2.90 16.65 0.10
C THR A 160 -3.74 15.37 0.03
N ALA A 161 -3.56 14.56 -1.03
CA ALA A 161 -4.24 13.26 -1.14
C ALA A 161 -3.78 12.29 -0.05
N THR A 162 -2.49 12.30 0.31
CA THR A 162 -1.97 11.45 1.38
C THR A 162 -2.51 11.91 2.73
N ALA A 163 -2.48 13.21 3.03
CA ALA A 163 -2.99 13.77 4.29
C ALA A 163 -4.45 13.40 4.54
N VAL A 164 -5.29 13.41 3.50
CA VAL A 164 -6.71 13.00 3.63
C VAL A 164 -6.86 11.48 3.60
N GLY A 165 -6.20 10.81 2.65
CA GLY A 165 -6.44 9.40 2.35
C GLY A 165 -5.97 8.43 3.42
N ILE A 166 -4.98 8.80 4.25
CA ILE A 166 -4.49 7.93 5.32
C ILE A 166 -5.36 7.97 6.57
N VAL A 167 -6.16 9.02 6.78
CA VAL A 167 -6.91 9.24 8.03
C VAL A 167 -7.73 8.02 8.46
N PRO A 168 -8.57 7.41 7.60
CA PRO A 168 -9.39 6.29 8.03
C PRO A 168 -8.56 5.08 8.48
N GLY A 169 -7.49 4.76 7.74
CA GLY A 169 -6.58 3.67 8.08
C GLY A 169 -5.80 3.95 9.36
N THR A 170 -5.28 5.17 9.51
CA THR A 170 -4.53 5.58 10.70
C THR A 170 -5.40 5.54 11.95
N VAL A 171 -6.64 6.02 11.88
CA VAL A 171 -7.59 5.93 13.00
C VAL A 171 -7.75 4.49 13.46
N VAL A 172 -7.94 3.55 12.53
CA VAL A 172 -8.05 2.12 12.85
C VAL A 172 -6.78 1.61 13.56
N TYR A 173 -5.60 1.80 12.97
CA TYR A 173 -4.36 1.25 13.54
C TYR A 173 -3.99 1.89 14.88
N VAL A 174 -4.18 3.21 15.03
CA VAL A 174 -3.92 3.90 16.29
C VAL A 174 -4.90 3.46 17.37
N SER A 175 -6.19 3.27 17.04
CA SER A 175 -7.18 2.73 17.97
C SER A 175 -6.82 1.32 18.45
N VAL A 176 -6.31 0.45 17.57
CA VAL A 176 -5.84 -0.88 17.97
C VAL A 176 -4.73 -0.78 19.01
N GLY A 177 -3.76 0.11 18.80
CA GLY A 177 -2.70 0.35 19.78
C GLY A 177 -3.22 0.94 21.09
N ALA A 178 -4.07 1.97 21.00
CA ALA A 178 -4.53 2.75 22.15
C ALA A 178 -5.56 2.02 23.03
N PHE A 179 -6.37 1.13 22.45
CA PHE A 179 -7.47 0.44 23.15
C PHE A 179 -7.29 -1.09 23.20
N GLY A 180 -6.16 -1.63 22.73
CA GLY A 180 -5.92 -3.07 22.67
C GLY A 180 -5.92 -3.80 24.02
N SER A 181 -5.78 -3.07 25.13
CA SER A 181 -5.93 -3.58 26.50
C SER A 181 -7.39 -3.72 26.95
N GLU A 182 -8.35 -3.14 26.22
CA GLU A 182 -9.79 -3.20 26.49
C GLU A 182 -10.56 -3.70 25.25
N PRO A 183 -10.43 -4.99 24.90
CA PRO A 183 -10.98 -5.55 23.65
C PRO A 183 -12.52 -5.54 23.56
N GLY A 184 -13.23 -5.20 24.64
CA GLY A 184 -14.68 -5.04 24.66
C GLY A 184 -15.18 -3.61 24.38
N SER A 185 -14.28 -2.63 24.26
CA SER A 185 -14.67 -1.24 24.07
C SER A 185 -15.25 -1.00 22.66
N TRP A 186 -16.32 -0.19 22.59
CA TRP A 186 -16.95 0.18 21.32
C TRP A 186 -15.95 0.75 20.27
N PRO A 187 -14.96 1.59 20.64
CA PRO A 187 -13.94 2.08 19.71
C PRO A 187 -13.02 0.98 19.18
N PHE A 188 -12.70 -0.02 20.00
CA PHE A 188 -11.90 -1.19 19.58
C PHE A 188 -12.65 -2.04 18.56
N LEU A 189 -13.93 -2.31 18.82
CA LEU A 189 -14.79 -3.08 17.89
C LEU A 189 -14.92 -2.38 16.53
N LEU A 190 -15.05 -1.05 16.52
CA LEU A 190 -15.01 -0.27 15.28
C LEU A 190 -13.67 -0.35 14.56
N ALA A 191 -12.56 -0.28 15.29
CA ALA A 191 -11.24 -0.36 14.70
C ALA A 191 -11.04 -1.73 14.03
N VAL A 192 -11.39 -2.81 14.72
CA VAL A 192 -11.35 -4.17 14.17
C VAL A 192 -12.28 -4.29 12.96
N ALA A 193 -13.51 -3.77 13.03
CA ALA A 193 -14.44 -3.77 11.90
C ALA A 193 -13.89 -2.98 10.70
N GLY A 194 -13.27 -1.83 10.93
CA GLY A 194 -12.62 -1.01 9.90
C GLY A 194 -11.42 -1.72 9.26
N LEU A 195 -10.60 -2.40 10.05
CA LEU A 195 -9.46 -3.18 9.55
C LEU A 195 -9.92 -4.34 8.65
N VAL A 196 -10.96 -5.05 9.09
CA VAL A 196 -11.60 -6.13 8.33
C VAL A 196 -12.20 -5.59 7.04
N LEU A 197 -12.92 -4.46 7.09
CA LEU A 197 -13.51 -3.83 5.92
C LEU A 197 -12.44 -3.42 4.88
N LEU A 198 -11.37 -2.74 5.32
CA LEU A 198 -10.26 -2.34 4.44
C LEU A 198 -9.60 -3.54 3.79
N SER A 199 -9.38 -4.61 4.56
CA SER A 199 -8.78 -5.86 4.06
C SER A 199 -9.67 -6.56 3.04
N VAL A 200 -10.98 -6.61 3.28
CA VAL A 200 -11.97 -7.21 2.37
C VAL A 200 -12.09 -6.40 1.08
N VAL A 201 -12.20 -5.08 1.18
CA VAL A 201 -12.29 -4.18 0.01
C VAL A 201 -11.03 -4.28 -0.85
N GLY A 202 -9.84 -4.26 -0.23
CA GLY A 202 -8.57 -4.47 -0.91
C GLY A 202 -8.52 -5.81 -1.65
N ALA A 203 -8.96 -6.88 -0.99
CA ALA A 203 -8.96 -8.22 -1.57
C ALA A 203 -9.96 -8.41 -2.71
N VAL A 204 -11.13 -7.77 -2.64
CA VAL A 204 -12.14 -7.78 -3.72
C VAL A 204 -11.66 -6.99 -4.94
N ARG A 205 -11.04 -5.83 -4.71
CA ARG A 205 -10.57 -4.97 -5.81
C ARG A 205 -9.35 -5.55 -6.53
N ALA A 206 -8.42 -6.13 -5.78
CA ALA A 206 -7.27 -6.88 -6.33
C ALA A 206 -7.70 -8.06 -7.24
N ARG A 207 -8.94 -8.55 -7.08
CA ARG A 207 -9.49 -9.63 -7.90
C ARG A 207 -10.12 -9.17 -9.19
N ARG A 208 -10.81 -8.02 -9.16
CA ARG A 208 -11.43 -7.47 -10.37
C ARG A 208 -10.38 -7.05 -11.39
N SER A 209 -9.27 -6.47 -10.93
CA SER A 209 -8.16 -6.08 -11.81
C SER A 209 -7.49 -7.27 -12.53
N ARG A 210 -7.57 -8.49 -11.98
CA ARG A 210 -7.02 -9.69 -12.65
C ARG A 210 -7.97 -10.31 -13.67
N SER A 211 -9.24 -9.93 -13.66
CA SER A 211 -10.23 -10.43 -14.61
C SER A 211 -10.22 -9.63 -15.92
N ASP A 212 -9.86 -8.33 -15.87
CA ASP A 212 -9.81 -7.47 -17.06
C ASP A 212 -8.59 -7.76 -17.95
N ASP A 213 -7.45 -8.18 -17.38
CA ASP A 213 -6.25 -8.56 -18.16
C ASP A 213 -6.42 -9.92 -18.90
N GLY A 214 -7.47 -10.68 -18.60
CA GLY A 214 -7.74 -11.99 -19.22
C GLY A 214 -8.54 -11.91 -20.53
N SER A 215 -9.07 -10.74 -20.92
CA SER A 215 -9.94 -10.60 -22.10
C SER A 215 -9.25 -10.05 -23.35
N THR A 216 -7.98 -9.62 -23.26
CA THR A 216 -7.24 -9.01 -24.40
C THR A 216 -6.19 -9.91 -25.05
N ALA A 217 -6.05 -11.16 -24.60
CA ALA A 217 -5.19 -12.14 -25.25
C ALA A 217 -5.98 -12.96 -26.30
N ALA A 218 -6.30 -12.34 -27.43
CA ALA A 218 -6.55 -13.10 -28.65
C ALA A 218 -5.18 -13.49 -29.24
N PRO A 219 -4.89 -14.78 -29.52
CA PRO A 219 -3.64 -15.15 -30.15
C PRO A 219 -3.71 -14.78 -31.63
N VAL A 220 -2.89 -13.79 -32.00
CA VAL A 220 -2.53 -13.51 -33.38
C VAL A 220 -1.56 -14.58 -33.86
N GLY A 221 -1.96 -15.29 -34.92
CA GLY A 221 -1.07 -15.79 -35.97
C GLY A 221 -0.26 -17.04 -35.66
N ASP A 222 -0.79 -18.19 -36.07
CA ASP A 222 0.07 -19.27 -36.54
C ASP A 222 0.37 -18.98 -38.02
N ALA A 223 1.50 -18.31 -38.25
CA ALA A 223 2.09 -18.14 -39.56
C ALA A 223 3.25 -19.13 -39.68
N GLY A 224 3.04 -20.18 -40.47
CA GLY A 224 4.11 -21.07 -40.87
C GLY A 224 3.60 -22.23 -41.73
N VAL A 225 3.78 -22.13 -43.04
CA VAL A 225 4.50 -23.11 -43.88
C VAL A 225 4.20 -22.85 -45.37
N SER A 226 5.22 -22.29 -46.04
CA SER A 226 5.69 -22.59 -47.40
C SER A 226 4.66 -22.91 -48.50
N ALA A 227 4.47 -21.95 -49.41
CA ALA A 227 4.13 -22.24 -50.81
C ALA A 227 5.09 -21.46 -51.72
N THR A 228 6.11 -22.16 -52.23
CA THR A 228 7.01 -21.69 -53.29
C THR A 228 6.25 -21.48 -54.61
N PRO A 229 6.53 -20.43 -55.40
CA PRO A 229 6.02 -20.33 -56.77
C PRO A 229 6.85 -21.24 -57.70
N ARG A 230 6.18 -22.15 -58.42
CA ARG A 230 6.76 -22.87 -59.57
C ARG A 230 6.67 -21.97 -60.81
N PRO A 231 7.75 -21.78 -61.58
CA PRO A 231 7.65 -21.22 -62.92
C PRO A 231 7.31 -22.32 -63.94
N ASP A 232 6.48 -21.97 -64.91
CA ASP A 232 6.13 -22.76 -66.08
C ASP A 232 7.36 -23.06 -66.95
N GLY A 233 7.39 -24.28 -67.51
CA GLY A 233 8.45 -24.75 -68.39
C GLY A 233 8.10 -26.12 -68.99
N ASP A 234 7.45 -26.05 -70.15
CA ASP A 234 7.09 -27.06 -71.14
C ASP A 234 8.13 -28.19 -71.37
N VAL A 235 7.66 -29.41 -71.70
CA VAL A 235 8.16 -30.33 -72.77
C VAL A 235 7.59 -31.76 -72.60
N ALA A 236 6.82 -32.16 -73.62
CA ALA A 236 6.64 -33.50 -74.22
C ALA A 236 5.77 -34.59 -73.57
N GLY A 237 4.80 -35.08 -74.38
CA GLY A 237 4.60 -36.52 -74.53
C GLY A 237 3.15 -37.03 -74.48
N HIS A 238 2.35 -36.79 -75.53
CA HIS A 238 1.18 -37.63 -75.83
C HIS A 238 1.42 -38.45 -77.10
N ARG A 239 1.57 -39.76 -76.91
CA ARG A 239 1.01 -40.82 -77.75
C ARG A 239 0.32 -41.80 -76.82
#